data_AF-A0A429MLE6-F1
#
_entry.id   AF-A0A429MLE6-F1
#
_cell.length_a   1.000
_cell.length_b   1.000
_cell.length_c   1.000
_cell.angle_alpha   90.00
_cell.angle_beta   90.00
_cell.angle_gamma   90.00
#
_symmetry.space_group_name_H-M   'P 1'
#
loop_
_entity.id
_entity.type
_entity.pdbx_description
1 polymer ?
#
loop_
_entity_poly.entity_id
_entity_poly.type
_entity_poly.pdbx_seq_one_letter_code
_entity_poly.pdbx_strand_id
1 'polypeptide(L)' 'IKANSFVLILAGLLVGFGTRLGSGCTSGHGICGMSRLSKRSIIATAVFMFAGMLTVYIIRHVLG' A
#
# COMPACT_ATOMS: atom_id res chain seq x y z
N ILE A 1 10.04 17.70 -3.85
CA ILE A 1 9.11 16.76 -4.51
C ILE A 1 8.18 17.60 -5.39
N LYS A 2 8.45 17.69 -6.70
CA LYS A 2 7.56 18.38 -7.63
C LYS A 2 6.48 17.35 -8.00
N ALA A 3 5.28 17.49 -7.45
CA ALA A 3 4.21 16.53 -7.68
C ALA A 3 3.69 16.70 -9.11
N ASN A 4 4.14 15.85 -10.03
CA ASN A 4 3.60 15.81 -11.38
C ASN A 4 2.18 15.21 -11.28
N SER A 5 1.16 16.00 -11.63
CA SER A 5 -0.24 15.57 -11.59
C SER A 5 -0.48 14.24 -12.30
N PHE A 6 0.27 13.99 -13.38
CA PHE A 6 0.20 12.73 -14.12
C PHE A 6 0.69 11.53 -13.28
N VAL A 7 1.76 11.71 -12.52
CA VAL A 7 2.31 10.68 -11.61
C VAL A 7 1.37 10.42 -10.45
N LEU A 8 0.73 11.46 -9.91
CA LEU A 8 -0.29 11.32 -8.86
C LEU A 8 -1.50 10.52 -9.34
N ILE A 9 -1.98 10.79 -10.55
CA ILE A 9 -3.10 10.07 -11.17
C ILE A 9 -2.73 8.59 -11.38
N LEU A 10 -1.56 8.32 -11.97
CA LEU A 10 -1.09 6.94 -12.18
C LEU A 10 -0.90 6.20 -10.86
N ALA A 11 -0.26 6.82 -9.87
CA ALA A 11 -0.01 6.22 -8.56
C ALA A 11 -1.33 5.91 -7.83
N GLY A 12 -2.31 6.82 -7.88
CA GLY A 12 -3.64 6.63 -7.31
C GLY A 12 -4.39 5.46 -7.97
N LEU A 13 -4.36 5.36 -9.30
CA LEU A 13 -4.94 4.25 -10.05
C LEU A 13 -4.29 2.91 -9.70
N LEU A 14 -2.96 2.86 -9.65
CA LEU A 14 -2.20 1.64 -9.37
C LEU A 14 -2.46 1.14 -7.94
N VAL A 15 -2.46 2.05 -6.95
CA VAL A 15 -2.78 1.74 -5.55
C VAL A 15 -4.25 1.32 -5.41
N GLY A 16 -5.18 2.04 -6.05
CA GLY A 16 -6.60 1.73 -6.04
C GLY A 16 -6.89 0.35 -6.65
N PHE A 17 -6.25 0.02 -7.77
CA PHE A 17 -6.37 -1.29 -8.40
C PHE A 17 -5.78 -2.41 -7.52
N GLY A 18 -4.62 -2.17 -6.91
CA GLY A 18 -3.97 -3.11 -5.99
C GLY A 18 -4.81 -3.43 -4.75
N THR A 19 -5.47 -2.43 -4.14
CA THR A 19 -6.38 -2.65 -3.01
C THR A 19 -7.62 -3.47 -3.39
N ARG A 20 -8.10 -3.31 -4.64
CA ARG A 20 -9.24 -4.09 -5.14
C ARG A 20 -8.87 -5.55 -5.43
N LEU A 21 -7.68 -5.80 -5.99
CA LEU A 21 -7.13 -7.16 -6.15
C LEU A 21 -6.92 -7.85 -4.80
N GLY A 22 -6.53 -7.11 -3.76
CA GLY A 22 -6.38 -7.62 -2.39
C GLY A 22 -7.70 -7.92 -1.67
N SER A 23 -8.85 -7.74 -2.34
CA SER A 23 -10.20 -7.91 -1.78
C SER A 23 -10.44 -7.11 -0.49
N GLY A 24 -9.73 -6.00 -0.30
CA GLY A 24 -9.97 -5.08 0.81
C GLY A 24 -8.97 -3.94 0.92
N CYS A 25 -9.35 -2.94 1.69
CA CYS A 25 -8.52 -1.78 1.98
C CYS A 25 -7.60 -2.05 3.19
N THR A 26 -6.48 -1.33 3.27
CA THR A 26 -5.53 -1.36 4.39
C THR A 26 -6.22 -1.14 5.75
N SER A 27 -7.27 -0.30 5.79
CA SER A 27 -8.10 -0.06 6.97
C SER A 27 -9.04 -1.23 7.31
N GLY A 28 -9.69 -1.83 6.30
CA GLY A 28 -10.66 -2.91 6.50
C GLY A 28 -10.04 -4.24 6.93
N HIS A 29 -8.88 -4.61 6.37
CA HIS A 29 -8.10 -5.76 6.83
C HIS A 29 -7.31 -5.48 8.11
N GLY A 30 -6.93 -4.22 8.35
CA GLY A 30 -6.21 -3.80 9.54
C GLY A 30 -7.06 -3.85 10.81
N ILE A 31 -8.25 -3.24 10.81
CA ILE A 31 -9.01 -3.02 12.04
C ILE A 31 -9.98 -4.18 12.32
N CYS A 32 -10.85 -4.52 11.37
CA CYS A 32 -11.78 -5.66 11.51
C CYS A 32 -11.08 -7.02 11.37
N GLY A 33 -10.02 -7.10 10.56
CA GLY A 33 -9.27 -8.33 10.30
C GLY A 33 -8.26 -8.71 11.39
N MET A 34 -7.56 -7.74 12.02
CA MET A 34 -6.69 -8.04 13.17
C MET A 34 -7.50 -8.37 14.43
N SER A 35 -8.69 -7.77 14.61
CA SER A 35 -9.57 -8.07 15.75
C SER A 35 -9.99 -9.55 15.80
N ARG A 36 -10.05 -10.24 14.65
CA ARG A 36 -10.32 -11.69 14.55
C ARG A 36 -9.08 -12.59 14.58
N LEU A 37 -7.88 -12.05 14.86
CA LEU A 37 -6.60 -12.79 14.87
C LEU A 37 -6.34 -13.65 13.61
N SER A 38 -6.83 -13.24 12.45
CA SER A 38 -6.66 -14.04 11.24
C SER A 38 -5.28 -13.79 10.61
N LYS A 39 -4.43 -14.81 10.62
CA LYS A 39 -3.04 -14.77 10.10
C LYS A 39 -2.93 -14.21 8.67
N ARG A 40 -3.94 -14.46 7.82
CA ARG A 40 -3.99 -13.91 6.46
C ARG A 40 -4.07 -12.38 6.41
N SER A 41 -4.77 -11.77 7.36
CA SER A 41 -4.93 -10.31 7.41
C SER A 41 -3.62 -9.62 7.77
N ILE A 42 -2.89 -10.19 8.73
CA ILE A 42 -1.59 -9.68 9.18
C ILE A 42 -0.57 -9.69 8.04
N ILE A 43 -0.52 -10.78 7.26
CA ILE A 43 0.39 -10.89 6.12
C ILE A 43 0.03 -9.86 5.04
N ALA A 44 -1.26 -9.69 4.73
CA ALA A 44 -1.70 -8.70 3.74
C ALA A 44 -1.32 -7.27 4.16
N THR A 45 -1.52 -6.92 5.44
CA THR A 45 -1.12 -5.60 5.97
C THR A 45 0.40 -5.40 5.96
N ALA A 46 1.16 -6.42 6.36
CA ALA A 46 2.63 -6.37 6.38
C ALA A 46 3.22 -6.15 4.97
N VAL A 47 2.71 -6.88 3.97
CA VAL A 47 3.16 -6.72 2.57
C VAL A 47 2.84 -5.31 2.05
N PHE A 48 1.68 -4.76 2.37
CA PHE A 48 1.29 -3.42 1.96
C PHE A 48 2.19 -2.34 2.59
N MET A 49 2.46 -2.46 3.89
CA MET A 49 3.36 -1.56 4.62
C MET A 49 4.79 -1.65 4.08
N PHE A 50 5.26 -2.87 3.78
CA PHE A 50 6.58 -3.12 3.24
C PHE A 50 6.75 -2.54 1.83
N ALA A 51 5.76 -2.67 0.96
CA ALA A 51 5.76 -2.08 -0.37
C ALA A 51 5.84 -0.53 -0.32
N GLY A 52 5.13 0.10 0.63
CA GLY A 52 5.21 1.54 0.87
C GLY A 52 6.59 1.98 1.36
N MET A 53 7.14 1.28 2.35
CA MET A 53 8.51 1.50 2.84
C MET A 53 9.54 1.37 1.73
N LEU A 54 9.44 0.31 0.92
CA LEU A 54 10.34 0.05 -0.20
C LEU A 54 10.24 1.13 -1.27
N THR A 55 9.03 1.60 -1.59
CA THR A 55 8.81 2.68 -2.55
C THR A 55 9.49 3.97 -2.11
N VAL A 56 9.31 4.36 -0.83
CA VAL A 56 9.97 5.55 -0.28
C VAL A 56 11.49 5.36 -0.22
N TYR A 57 11.96 4.18 0.17
CA TYR A 57 13.38 3.86 0.20
C TYR A 57 14.00 4.01 -1.19
N ILE A 58 13.41 3.43 -2.23
CA ILE A 58 13.90 3.56 -3.61
C ILE A 58 13.90 5.03 -4.05
N ILE A 59 12.79 5.74 -3.86
CA ILE A 59 12.66 7.13 -4.30
C ILE A 59 13.66 8.04 -3.57
N ARG A 60 13.93 7.78 -2.28
CA ARG A 60 14.80 8.63 -1.45
C ARG A 60 16.29 8.27 -1.56
N HIS A 61 16.63 6.99 -1.69
CA HIS A 61 18.02 6.51 -1.69
C HIS A 61 18.60 6.22 -3.09
N VAL A 62 17.75 5.93 -4.09
CA VAL A 62 18.22 5.56 -5.44
C VAL A 62 17.96 6.68 -6.45
N LEU A 63 16.85 7.42 -6.31
CA LEU A 63 16.49 8.54 -7.19
C LEU A 63 16.71 9.94 -6.56
N GLY A 64 17.10 10.00 -5.28
CA GLY A 64 17.44 11.23 -4.56
C GLY A 64 18.92 11.52 -4.61
#